data_AF-A0AAX4KCL4-F1
#
_entry.id   AF-A0AAX4KCL4-F1
#
_cell.length_a   1.000
_cell.length_b   1.000
_cell.length_c   1.000
_cell.angle_alpha   90.00
_cell.angle_beta   90.00
_cell.angle_gamma   90.00
#
_symmetry.space_group_name_H-M   'P 1'
#
loop_
_entity.id
_entity.type
_entity.pdbx_description
1 polymer ?
#
loop_
_entity_poly.entity_id
_entity_poly.type
_entity_poly.pdbx_seq_one_letter_code
_entity_poly.pdbx_strand_id
1 'polypeptide(L)'
;MPPTRSISNKTPRKPAAHPVASSSKHTLDAIPPADVPESITPGYVYKAITERKGLNEEERARLIHELVGFQPRKLCDDISEVARQQVYVTISAIETWAREKSNHNPKYETELITGLVALETLLESHVDKAFDKFTAWVLRNAFEFSPELEVVLPWQKGLDFQRGEYVANLPKGQDTLDGNLDEMRLKVEQARLLAHKLDLAEEKLDRRMNIAKQRKAEVGFIKQVIDSAGLNPLDKPAQQILPTLLSLHESLKPLEPSTSTIGTGISAKNTTNEHTKAWELGRSAYLNWALGKVIPNTGGTGTIQGGEGGGGDKLIDVESEIRQVIGDENSKEEIEKVLSNL
;
A
#
# COMPACT_ATOMS: atom_id res chain seq x y z
N MET A 1 44.51 5.58 30.20
CA MET A 1 44.05 4.97 28.92
C MET A 1 42.53 4.88 28.95
N PRO A 2 41.81 5.72 28.19
CA PRO A 2 40.37 5.57 27.99
C PRO A 2 40.07 4.94 26.62
N PRO A 3 39.02 4.12 26.48
CA PRO A 3 38.62 3.58 25.18
C PRO A 3 37.85 4.63 24.37
N THR A 4 38.32 4.86 23.15
CA THR A 4 37.72 5.66 22.09
C THR A 4 36.40 5.06 21.61
N ARG A 5 35.28 5.78 21.80
CA ARG A 5 34.01 5.48 21.12
C ARG A 5 34.00 6.15 19.75
N SER A 6 34.19 5.35 18.71
CA SER A 6 34.06 5.73 17.30
C SER A 6 32.60 6.01 16.94
N ILE A 7 32.34 7.20 16.42
CA ILE A 7 31.10 7.62 15.77
C ILE A 7 31.05 6.94 14.39
N SER A 8 30.12 6.01 14.19
CA SER A 8 29.83 5.39 12.90
C SER A 8 28.54 5.99 12.36
N ASN A 9 28.66 7.08 11.59
CA ASN A 9 27.60 7.57 10.70
C ASN A 9 27.35 6.50 9.63
N LYS A 10 26.26 5.75 9.77
CA LYS A 10 25.75 4.87 8.71
C LYS A 10 25.03 5.73 7.67
N THR A 11 25.75 6.13 6.63
CA THR A 11 25.15 6.53 5.34
C THR A 11 24.43 5.32 4.72
N PRO A 12 23.22 5.47 4.17
CA PRO A 12 22.54 4.38 3.47
C PRO A 12 23.28 4.05 2.17
N ARG A 13 23.57 2.76 2.03
CA ARG A 13 24.33 2.14 0.94
C ARG A 13 23.48 2.17 -0.34
N LYS A 14 23.98 2.85 -1.37
CA LYS A 14 23.45 2.84 -2.74
C LYS A 14 23.44 1.38 -3.25
N PRO A 15 22.30 0.81 -3.67
CA PRO A 15 22.29 -0.54 -4.24
C PRO A 15 22.94 -0.53 -5.63
N ALA A 16 23.75 -1.55 -5.87
CA ALA A 16 24.52 -1.75 -7.09
C ALA A 16 23.62 -1.96 -8.31
N ALA A 17 24.01 -1.38 -9.44
CA ALA A 17 23.35 -1.54 -10.72
C ALA A 17 23.53 -2.96 -11.25
N HIS A 18 22.42 -3.66 -11.49
CA HIS A 18 22.40 -4.86 -12.32
C HIS A 18 22.32 -4.46 -13.80
N PRO A 19 23.13 -5.05 -14.70
CA PRO A 19 23.00 -4.81 -16.12
C PRO A 19 21.87 -5.71 -16.65
N VAL A 20 20.65 -5.17 -16.73
CA VAL A 20 19.54 -5.87 -17.38
C VAL A 20 19.25 -5.19 -18.70
N ALA A 21 19.70 -5.85 -19.77
CA ALA A 21 19.31 -5.55 -21.14
C ALA A 21 17.80 -5.78 -21.30
N SER A 22 17.01 -4.74 -21.12
CA SER A 22 15.66 -4.64 -21.67
C SER A 22 15.46 -3.22 -22.19
N SER A 23 15.35 -3.10 -23.51
CA SER A 23 15.32 -1.82 -24.24
C SER A 23 14.12 -0.92 -23.92
N SER A 24 13.13 -1.39 -23.14
CA SER A 24 11.93 -0.62 -22.75
C SER A 24 12.06 0.10 -21.40
N LYS A 25 12.95 -0.33 -20.50
CA LYS A 25 13.06 0.27 -19.15
C LYS A 25 13.70 1.65 -19.10
N HIS A 26 14.39 2.07 -20.16
CA HIS A 26 15.09 3.35 -20.17
C HIS A 26 14.14 4.57 -20.18
N THR A 27 12.86 4.38 -20.54
CA THR A 27 11.89 5.48 -20.57
C THR A 27 11.24 5.79 -19.22
N LEU A 28 11.34 4.90 -18.22
CA LEU A 28 10.75 5.11 -16.89
C LEU A 28 11.71 5.79 -15.90
N ASP A 29 13.02 5.58 -16.05
CA ASP A 29 14.04 6.28 -15.24
C ASP A 29 14.16 7.77 -15.61
N ALA A 30 13.53 8.20 -16.72
CA ALA A 30 13.53 9.58 -17.20
C ALA A 30 12.32 10.40 -16.73
N ILE A 31 11.40 9.81 -15.96
CA ILE A 31 10.32 10.57 -15.34
C ILE A 31 10.94 11.32 -14.14
N PRO A 32 10.94 12.66 -14.15
CA PRO A 32 11.42 13.40 -12.99
C PRO A 32 10.59 12.96 -11.77
N PRO A 33 11.24 12.67 -10.63
CA PRO A 33 10.50 12.43 -9.40
C PRO A 33 9.53 13.60 -9.19
N ALA A 34 8.31 13.29 -8.75
CA ALA A 34 7.33 14.32 -8.47
C ALA A 34 7.98 15.41 -7.60
N ASP A 35 7.82 16.68 -8.01
CA ASP A 35 8.36 17.85 -7.32
C ASP A 35 7.59 18.04 -6.00
N VAL A 36 7.90 17.17 -5.05
CA VAL A 36 7.33 17.13 -3.71
C VAL A 36 8.35 17.83 -2.82
N PRO A 37 8.03 18.99 -2.23
CA PRO A 37 8.93 19.64 -1.30
C PRO A 37 9.25 18.71 -0.13
N GLU A 38 10.51 18.69 0.29
CA GLU A 38 10.98 17.85 1.42
C GLU A 38 10.33 18.22 2.77
N SER A 39 9.65 19.37 2.85
CA SER A 39 8.98 19.84 4.05
C SER A 39 7.56 20.34 3.77
N ILE A 40 6.64 20.00 4.68
CA ILE A 40 5.23 20.44 4.70
C ILE A 40 5.14 21.97 4.87
N THR A 41 6.18 22.62 5.40
CA THR A 41 6.29 24.08 5.50
C THR A 41 7.36 24.59 4.52
N PRO A 42 6.98 24.99 3.29
CA PRO A 42 7.93 25.53 2.31
C PRO A 42 8.61 26.78 2.84
N GLY A 43 9.95 26.85 2.73
CA GLY A 43 10.72 28.05 3.08
C GLY A 43 11.05 28.23 4.56
N TYR A 44 10.62 27.32 5.44
CA TYR A 44 11.02 27.36 6.84
C TYR A 44 12.48 26.91 7.01
N VAL A 45 13.33 27.83 7.48
CA VAL A 45 14.73 27.55 7.85
C VAL A 45 14.86 27.67 9.36
N TYR A 46 15.21 26.55 10.00
CA TYR A 46 15.43 26.50 11.44
C TYR A 46 16.52 27.48 11.87
N LYS A 47 16.24 28.33 12.86
CA LYS A 47 17.22 29.24 13.46
C LYS A 47 17.48 28.83 14.89
N ALA A 48 18.63 28.21 15.15
CA ALA A 48 19.01 27.84 16.51
C ALA A 48 18.98 29.07 17.44
N ILE A 49 18.19 29.01 18.50
CA ILE A 49 18.04 30.10 19.47
C ILE A 49 19.35 30.25 20.25
N THR A 50 19.97 31.42 20.13
CA THR A 50 21.31 31.72 20.69
C THR A 50 21.26 32.15 22.16
N GLU A 51 20.12 32.62 22.66
CA GLU A 51 19.97 33.12 24.03
C GLU A 51 19.05 32.21 24.84
N ARG A 52 19.64 31.47 25.77
CA ARG A 52 18.94 30.48 26.59
C ARG A 52 18.66 31.08 27.95
N LYS A 53 17.40 31.44 28.19
CA LYS A 53 16.92 31.82 29.52
C LYS A 53 16.88 30.56 30.38
N GLY A 54 17.52 30.58 31.55
CA GLY A 54 17.41 29.49 32.52
C GLY A 54 15.94 29.24 32.89
N LEU A 55 15.59 27.97 33.12
CA LEU A 55 14.23 27.59 33.51
C LEU A 55 13.88 28.17 34.89
N ASN A 56 12.66 28.71 35.02
CA ASN A 56 12.14 29.08 36.33
C ASN A 56 11.94 27.84 37.21
N GLU A 57 11.92 28.02 38.53
CA GLU A 57 11.71 26.91 39.48
C GLU A 57 10.34 26.24 39.28
N GLU A 58 9.31 27.02 38.98
CA GLU A 58 7.96 26.51 38.68
C GLU A 58 7.91 25.72 37.37
N GLU A 59 8.63 26.18 36.34
CA GLU A 59 8.75 25.48 35.06
C GLU A 59 9.48 24.16 35.23
N ARG A 60 10.54 24.14 36.04
CA ARG A 60 11.25 22.93 36.43
C ARG A 60 10.32 21.93 37.13
N ALA A 61 9.53 22.39 38.10
CA ALA A 61 8.57 21.53 38.78
C ALA A 61 7.51 20.93 37.84
N ARG A 62 7.02 21.73 36.86
CA ARG A 62 6.10 21.23 35.83
C ARG A 62 6.76 20.21 34.91
N LEU A 63 8.00 20.44 34.49
CA LEU A 63 8.73 19.52 33.63
C LEU A 63 9.01 18.19 34.33
N ILE A 64 9.34 18.23 35.62
CA ILE A 64 9.49 17.01 36.45
C ILE A 64 8.16 16.29 36.56
N HIS A 65 7.07 17.02 36.80
CA HIS A 65 5.74 16.43 36.86
C HIS A 65 5.36 15.76 35.53
N GLU A 66 5.64 16.40 34.40
CA GLU A 66 5.40 15.84 33.06
C GLU A 66 6.29 14.61 32.80
N LEU A 67 7.58 14.68 33.17
CA LEU A 67 8.55 13.60 33.01
C LEU A 67 8.12 12.32 33.76
N VAL A 68 7.70 12.52 35.00
CA VAL A 68 7.46 11.44 35.96
C VAL A 68 6.00 10.99 35.94
N GLY A 69 5.09 11.82 35.44
CA GLY A 69 3.65 11.55 35.36
C GLY A 69 2.91 11.71 36.69
N PHE A 70 3.61 12.09 37.77
CA PHE A 70 3.02 12.37 39.08
C PHE A 70 3.76 13.52 39.77
N GLN A 71 3.17 14.09 40.82
CA GLN A 71 3.81 15.16 41.59
C GLN A 71 4.73 14.53 42.65
N PRO A 72 6.05 14.80 42.65
CA PRO A 72 7.00 14.16 43.59
C PRO A 72 6.66 14.36 45.07
N ARG A 73 6.05 15.51 45.41
CA ARG A 73 5.62 15.79 46.79
C ARG A 73 4.53 14.84 47.26
N LYS A 74 3.55 14.52 46.40
CA LYS A 74 2.48 13.57 46.73
C LYS A 74 3.04 12.17 47.00
N LEU A 75 4.02 11.73 46.21
CA LEU A 75 4.69 10.46 46.45
C LEU A 75 5.37 10.43 47.84
N CYS A 76 6.04 11.52 48.23
CA CYS A 76 6.68 11.59 49.55
C CYS A 76 5.64 11.58 50.67
N ASP A 77 4.53 12.30 50.50
CA ASP A 77 3.41 12.33 51.44
C ASP A 77 2.82 10.91 51.60
N ASP A 78 2.56 10.20 50.49
CA ASP A 78 2.04 8.82 50.48
C ASP A 78 2.99 7.84 51.20
N ILE A 79 4.30 7.95 50.94
CA ILE A 79 5.32 7.12 51.61
C ILE A 79 5.34 7.40 53.12
N SER A 80 5.26 8.67 53.53
CA SER A 80 5.26 9.05 54.94
C SER A 80 4.01 8.53 55.67
N GLU A 81 2.85 8.54 55.00
CA GLU A 81 1.60 8.06 55.55
C GLU A 81 1.61 6.54 55.72
N VAL A 82 2.08 5.80 54.71
CA VAL A 82 2.25 4.34 54.80
C VAL A 82 3.24 3.96 55.91
N ALA A 83 4.33 4.73 56.06
CA ALA A 83 5.29 4.48 57.12
C ALA A 83 4.70 4.70 58.52
N ARG A 84 3.90 5.76 58.70
CA ARG A 84 3.17 6.02 59.95
C ARG A 84 2.17 4.91 60.26
N GLN A 85 1.41 4.45 59.26
CA GLN A 85 0.49 3.31 59.42
C GLN A 85 1.21 2.04 59.86
N GLN A 86 2.39 1.78 59.30
CA GLN A 86 3.18 0.62 59.67
C GLN A 86 3.67 0.67 61.13
N VAL A 87 3.95 1.86 61.67
CA VAL A 87 4.30 2.02 63.09
C VAL A 87 3.18 1.48 63.98
N TYR A 88 1.92 1.87 63.75
CA TYR A 88 0.78 1.36 64.52
C TYR A 88 0.61 -0.15 64.41
N VAL A 89 0.80 -0.73 63.22
CA VAL A 89 0.75 -2.18 63.01
C VAL A 89 1.84 -2.88 63.84
N THR A 90 3.06 -2.35 63.86
CA THR A 90 4.15 -2.94 64.65
C THR A 90 3.92 -2.82 66.15
N ILE A 91 3.39 -1.69 66.62
CA ILE A 91 3.07 -1.46 68.03
C ILE A 91 1.97 -2.43 68.48
N SER A 92 0.92 -2.61 67.68
CA SER A 92 -0.15 -3.59 67.96
C SER A 92 0.37 -5.03 67.98
N ALA A 93 1.31 -5.38 67.09
CA ALA A 93 1.96 -6.69 67.11
C ALA A 93 2.82 -6.89 68.37
N ILE A 94 3.58 -5.86 68.78
CA ILE A 94 4.37 -5.86 70.03
C ILE A 94 3.46 -5.97 71.25
N GLU A 95 2.34 -5.26 71.26
CA GLU A 95 1.33 -5.33 72.32
C GLU A 95 0.78 -6.75 72.45
N THR A 96 0.37 -7.36 71.34
CA THR A 96 -0.15 -8.74 71.30
C THR A 96 0.88 -9.73 71.83
N TRP A 97 2.14 -9.62 71.37
CA TRP A 97 3.25 -10.46 71.83
C TRP A 97 3.55 -10.27 73.33
N ALA A 98 3.56 -9.03 73.81
CA ALA A 98 3.84 -8.71 75.21
C ALA A 98 2.71 -9.20 76.14
N ARG A 99 1.46 -9.12 75.71
CA ARG A 99 0.29 -9.68 76.43
C ARG A 99 0.34 -11.21 76.50
N GLU A 100 0.72 -11.88 75.41
CA GLU A 100 0.92 -13.33 75.39
C GLU A 100 2.03 -13.74 76.36
N LYS A 101 3.13 -12.98 76.42
CA LYS A 101 4.26 -13.31 77.30
C LYS A 101 4.01 -13.00 78.78
N SER A 102 3.15 -12.04 79.09
CA SER A 102 2.81 -11.64 80.46
C SER A 102 1.76 -12.53 81.14
N ASN A 103 1.20 -13.53 80.42
CA ASN A 103 0.09 -14.38 80.88
C ASN A 103 -1.09 -13.54 81.43
N HIS A 104 -1.36 -12.36 80.85
CA HIS A 104 -2.41 -11.43 81.28
C HIS A 104 -2.35 -11.06 82.78
N ASN A 105 -1.16 -10.96 83.35
CA ASN A 105 -1.02 -10.60 84.75
C ASN A 105 -1.30 -9.09 84.95
N PRO A 106 -2.31 -8.71 85.77
CA PRO A 106 -2.79 -7.33 85.89
C PRO A 106 -1.74 -6.36 86.45
N LYS A 107 -0.68 -6.87 87.10
CA LYS A 107 0.43 -6.03 87.60
C LYS A 107 1.31 -5.47 86.49
N TYR A 108 1.44 -6.17 85.38
CA TYR A 108 2.30 -5.76 84.26
C TYR A 108 1.52 -5.03 83.16
N GLU A 109 0.19 -5.10 83.14
CA GLU A 109 -0.67 -4.41 82.16
C GLU A 109 -0.50 -2.89 82.21
N THR A 110 -0.43 -2.30 83.40
CA THR A 110 -0.27 -0.83 83.55
C THR A 110 1.10 -0.35 83.08
N GLU A 111 2.15 -1.12 83.38
CA GLU A 111 3.52 -0.84 82.94
C GLU A 111 3.66 -1.05 81.42
N LEU A 112 3.05 -2.10 80.87
CA LEU A 112 3.03 -2.40 79.44
C LEU A 112 2.36 -1.27 78.66
N ILE A 113 1.17 -0.81 79.07
CA ILE A 113 0.48 0.29 78.39
C ILE A 113 1.33 1.58 78.44
N THR A 114 1.90 1.89 79.60
CA THR A 114 2.75 3.08 79.76
C THR A 114 4.00 3.01 78.88
N GLY A 115 4.66 1.84 78.82
CA GLY A 115 5.81 1.60 77.96
C GLY A 115 5.46 1.61 76.47
N LEU A 116 4.29 1.08 76.10
CA LEU A 116 3.81 1.05 74.72
C LEU A 116 3.54 2.46 74.20
N VAL A 117 2.88 3.31 75.00
CA VAL A 117 2.62 4.72 74.66
C VAL A 117 3.94 5.51 74.57
N ALA A 118 4.90 5.25 75.45
CA ALA A 118 6.23 5.86 75.37
C ALA A 118 7.00 5.43 74.12
N LEU A 119 6.88 4.16 73.71
CA LEU A 119 7.48 3.63 72.50
C LEU A 119 6.80 4.21 71.25
N GLU A 120 5.47 4.29 71.24
CA GLU A 120 4.66 4.88 70.17
C GLU A 120 5.08 6.32 69.90
N THR A 121 5.05 7.16 70.93
CA THR A 121 5.43 8.57 70.82
C THR A 121 6.90 8.76 70.40
N LEU A 122 7.80 7.87 70.85
CA LEU A 122 9.20 7.88 70.43
C LEU A 122 9.34 7.53 68.94
N LEU A 123 8.66 6.48 68.48
CA LEU A 123 8.70 6.04 67.09
C LEU A 123 8.07 7.09 66.17
N GLU A 124 6.91 7.64 66.51
CA GLU A 124 6.28 8.72 65.75
C GLU A 124 7.24 9.91 65.59
N SER A 125 7.84 10.38 66.69
CA SER A 125 8.78 11.51 66.64
C SER A 125 10.01 11.23 65.77
N HIS A 126 10.51 9.99 65.78
CA HIS A 126 11.68 9.61 64.98
C HIS A 126 11.34 9.40 63.50
N VAL A 127 10.19 8.78 63.23
CA VAL A 127 9.69 8.52 61.88
C VAL A 127 9.38 9.84 61.18
N ASP A 128 8.66 10.76 61.82
CA ASP A 128 8.38 12.07 61.23
C ASP A 128 9.67 12.83 60.91
N LYS A 129 10.63 12.91 61.84
CA LYS A 129 11.93 13.58 61.59
C LYS A 129 12.76 12.91 60.50
N ALA A 130 12.69 11.58 60.38
CA ALA A 130 13.41 10.86 59.34
C ALA A 130 12.77 11.08 57.97
N PHE A 131 11.44 11.04 57.89
CA PHE A 131 10.70 11.27 56.65
C PHE A 131 10.70 12.73 56.20
N ASP A 132 10.80 13.70 57.10
CA ASP A 132 11.06 15.11 56.76
C ASP A 132 12.41 15.26 56.06
N LYS A 133 13.47 14.64 56.60
CA LYS A 133 14.81 14.66 56.00
C LYS A 133 14.84 13.91 54.67
N PHE A 134 14.16 12.76 54.60
CA PHE A 134 14.01 11.99 53.38
C PHE A 134 13.30 12.81 52.30
N THR A 135 12.17 13.44 52.62
CA THR A 135 11.40 14.28 51.69
C THR A 135 12.25 15.44 51.18
N ALA A 136 12.95 16.14 52.08
CA ALA A 136 13.86 17.22 51.70
C ALA A 136 15.00 16.72 50.79
N TRP A 137 15.57 15.56 51.08
CA TRP A 137 16.66 14.98 50.29
C TRP A 137 16.18 14.52 48.90
N VAL A 138 15.03 13.86 48.83
CA VAL A 138 14.43 13.34 47.59
C VAL A 138 14.07 14.49 46.65
N LEU A 139 13.42 15.53 47.16
CA LEU A 139 13.04 16.69 46.34
C LEU A 139 14.25 17.49 45.83
N ARG A 140 15.36 17.49 46.57
CA ARG A 140 16.59 18.21 46.22
C ARG A 140 17.58 17.41 45.36
N ASN A 141 17.53 16.08 45.38
CA ASN A 141 18.54 15.27 44.69
C ASN A 141 17.93 14.36 43.63
N ALA A 142 16.88 13.61 43.95
CA ALA A 142 16.29 12.64 43.04
C ALA A 142 15.40 13.31 41.98
N PHE A 143 14.67 14.35 42.39
CA PHE A 143 13.75 15.10 41.53
C PHE A 143 14.26 16.49 41.19
N GLU A 144 15.56 16.74 41.26
CA GLU A 144 16.14 18.03 40.86
C GLU A 144 17.14 17.83 39.71
N PHE A 145 17.14 18.75 38.76
CA PHE A 145 18.15 18.84 37.71
C PHE A 145 18.73 20.24 37.66
N SER A 146 19.98 20.35 37.17
CA SER A 146 20.70 21.63 37.10
C SER A 146 19.91 22.65 36.29
N PRO A 147 19.75 23.90 36.77
CA PRO A 147 19.02 24.95 36.05
C PRO A 147 19.70 25.35 34.72
N GLU A 148 20.96 24.97 34.55
CA GLU A 148 21.74 25.21 33.33
C GLU A 148 21.51 24.13 32.27
N LEU A 149 20.85 23.02 32.60
CA LEU A 149 20.62 21.92 31.68
C LEU A 149 19.34 22.14 30.88
N GLU A 150 19.46 22.13 29.56
CA GLU A 150 18.33 22.07 28.65
C GLU A 150 17.74 20.65 28.66
N VAL A 151 16.74 20.44 29.51
CA VAL A 151 16.01 19.17 29.55
C VAL A 151 14.93 19.21 28.49
N VAL A 152 15.16 18.52 27.38
CA VAL A 152 14.12 18.23 26.39
C VAL A 152 13.51 16.88 26.70
N LEU A 153 12.20 16.85 26.92
CA LEU A 153 11.48 15.61 27.16
C LEU A 153 11.50 14.73 25.90
N PRO A 154 11.51 13.40 26.02
CA PRO A 154 11.60 12.50 24.86
C PRO A 154 10.50 12.73 23.81
N TRP A 155 9.29 13.09 24.23
CA TRP A 155 8.17 13.39 23.33
C TRP A 155 8.21 14.82 22.76
N GLN A 156 8.96 15.73 23.38
CA GLN A 156 9.22 17.07 22.85
C GLN A 156 10.42 17.06 21.88
N LYS A 157 11.08 15.91 21.68
CA LYS A 157 12.22 15.79 20.77
C LYS A 157 11.78 16.04 19.33
N GLY A 158 12.32 17.11 18.74
CA GLY A 158 11.97 17.53 17.38
C GLY A 158 10.74 18.43 17.30
N LEU A 159 10.16 18.80 18.45
CA LEU A 159 9.17 19.86 18.50
C LEU A 159 9.90 21.21 18.31
N ASP A 160 9.48 21.94 17.29
CA ASP A 160 10.09 23.20 16.90
C ASP A 160 9.03 24.30 16.99
N PHE A 161 9.05 25.06 18.09
CA PHE A 161 8.08 26.12 18.33
C PHE A 161 8.20 27.26 17.32
N GLN A 162 9.40 27.50 16.76
CA GLN A 162 9.59 28.49 15.70
C GLN A 162 8.88 28.11 14.41
N ARG A 163 8.78 26.80 14.12
CA ARG A 163 7.97 26.31 13.00
C ARG A 163 6.49 26.60 13.21
N GLY A 164 6.00 26.43 14.44
CA GLY A 164 4.63 26.78 14.82
C GLY A 164 4.34 28.27 14.67
N GLU A 165 5.25 29.13 15.14
CA GLU A 165 5.14 30.59 14.96
C GLU A 165 5.16 31.00 13.49
N TYR A 166 6.01 30.36 12.67
CA TYR A 166 6.04 30.60 11.24
C TYR A 166 4.68 30.28 10.58
N VAL A 167 4.09 29.13 10.91
CA VAL A 167 2.76 28.74 10.42
C VAL A 167 1.68 29.70 10.93
N ALA A 168 1.74 30.14 12.19
CA ALA A 168 0.79 31.10 12.74
C ALA A 168 0.87 32.48 12.05
N ASN A 169 2.07 32.88 11.62
CA ASN A 169 2.30 34.15 10.91
C ASN A 169 1.86 34.10 9.43
N LEU A 170 1.60 32.92 8.86
CA LEU A 170 1.03 32.81 7.52
C LEU A 170 -0.44 33.30 7.50
N PRO A 171 -0.88 33.98 6.42
CA PRO A 171 -2.28 34.40 6.30
C PRO A 171 -3.18 33.15 6.24
N LYS A 172 -4.21 33.08 7.12
CA LYS A 172 -5.06 31.89 7.36
C LYS A 172 -4.35 30.69 8.04
N GLY A 173 -3.14 30.88 8.57
CA GLY A 173 -2.50 29.97 9.52
C GLY A 173 -2.53 28.49 9.12
N GLN A 174 -3.09 27.66 10.00
CA GLN A 174 -3.22 26.22 9.81
C GLN A 174 -4.06 25.82 8.59
N ASP A 175 -5.09 26.59 8.23
CA ASP A 175 -5.97 26.24 7.10
C ASP A 175 -5.22 26.25 5.76
N THR A 176 -4.20 27.11 5.64
CA THR A 176 -3.32 27.08 4.45
C THR A 176 -2.42 25.87 4.42
N LEU A 177 -1.96 25.42 5.59
CA LEU A 177 -1.12 24.24 5.70
C LEU A 177 -1.92 22.99 5.36
N ASP A 178 -3.15 22.90 5.86
CA ASP A 178 -4.08 21.81 5.57
C ASP A 178 -4.46 21.81 4.09
N GLY A 179 -4.73 22.97 3.49
CA GLY A 179 -4.96 23.11 2.05
C GLY A 179 -3.75 22.66 1.21
N ASN A 180 -2.55 23.11 1.57
CA ASN A 180 -1.31 22.67 0.90
C ASN A 180 -1.10 21.16 1.05
N LEU A 181 -1.43 20.59 2.21
CA LEU A 181 -1.30 19.16 2.47
C LEU A 181 -2.28 18.36 1.61
N ASP A 182 -3.51 18.83 1.45
CA ASP A 182 -4.50 18.20 0.56
C ASP A 182 -4.11 18.32 -0.91
N GLU A 183 -3.56 19.46 -1.35
CA GLU A 183 -2.97 19.59 -2.69
C GLU A 183 -1.82 18.58 -2.90
N MET A 184 -0.98 18.38 -1.88
CA MET A 184 0.12 17.42 -1.93
C MET A 184 -0.38 15.98 -1.97
N ARG A 185 -1.41 15.63 -1.18
CA ARG A 185 -2.08 14.32 -1.24
C ARG A 185 -2.61 14.07 -2.66
N LEU A 186 -3.28 15.07 -3.24
CA LEU A 186 -3.84 14.99 -4.58
C LEU A 186 -2.73 14.81 -5.65
N LYS A 187 -1.62 15.56 -5.54
CA LYS A 187 -0.45 15.38 -6.43
C LYS A 187 0.15 13.97 -6.32
N VAL A 188 0.24 13.41 -5.12
CA VAL A 188 0.73 12.04 -4.89
C VAL A 188 -0.22 11.00 -5.51
N GLU A 189 -1.53 11.18 -5.37
CA GLU A 189 -2.52 10.31 -6.01
C GLU A 189 -2.47 10.38 -7.53
N GLN A 190 -2.35 11.59 -8.09
CA GLN A 190 -2.16 11.81 -9.53
C GLN A 190 -0.89 11.13 -10.04
N ALA A 191 0.22 11.26 -9.32
CA ALA A 191 1.48 10.60 -9.66
C ALA A 191 1.35 9.07 -9.62
N ARG A 192 0.63 8.52 -8.63
CA ARG A 192 0.36 7.08 -8.53
C ARG A 192 -0.50 6.57 -9.69
N LEU A 193 -1.54 7.32 -10.07
CA LEU A 193 -2.40 6.98 -11.21
C LEU A 193 -1.64 7.07 -12.54
N LEU A 194 -0.79 8.08 -12.70
CA LEU A 194 0.07 8.22 -13.87
C LEU A 194 1.01 7.03 -13.98
N ALA A 195 1.73 6.68 -12.90
CA ALA A 195 2.64 5.54 -12.86
C ALA A 195 1.93 4.26 -13.31
N HIS A 196 0.76 3.96 -12.74
CA HIS A 196 -0.04 2.81 -13.13
C HIS A 196 -0.45 2.82 -14.62
N LYS A 197 -0.84 3.98 -15.16
CA LYS A 197 -1.18 4.10 -16.59
C LYS A 197 0.04 3.89 -17.49
N LEU A 198 1.23 4.32 -17.06
CA LEU A 198 2.46 4.11 -17.80
C LEU A 198 2.86 2.64 -17.79
N ASP A 199 2.71 1.93 -16.68
CA ASP A 199 2.97 0.49 -16.60
C ASP A 199 2.09 -0.29 -17.59
N LEU A 200 0.79 0.03 -17.65
CA LEU A 200 -0.12 -0.57 -18.64
C LEU A 200 0.25 -0.23 -20.09
N ALA A 201 0.73 0.99 -20.33
CA ALA A 201 1.19 1.41 -21.65
C ALA A 201 2.46 0.66 -22.06
N GLU A 202 3.37 0.40 -21.11
CA GLU A 202 4.58 -0.39 -21.31
C GLU A 202 4.24 -1.82 -21.69
N GLU A 203 3.34 -2.49 -20.95
CA GLU A 203 2.92 -3.85 -21.30
C GLU A 203 2.35 -3.94 -22.73
N LYS A 204 1.56 -2.95 -23.14
CA LYS A 204 1.00 -2.88 -24.49
C LYS A 204 2.07 -2.64 -25.54
N LEU A 205 3.05 -1.79 -25.24
CA LEU A 205 4.20 -1.53 -26.10
C LEU A 205 5.03 -2.81 -26.28
N ASP A 206 5.30 -3.53 -25.20
CA ASP A 206 6.06 -4.78 -25.21
C ASP A 206 5.36 -5.85 -26.05
N ARG A 207 4.04 -5.99 -25.93
CA ARG A 207 3.25 -6.88 -26.80
C ARG A 207 3.40 -6.49 -28.28
N ARG A 208 3.28 -5.20 -28.61
CA ARG A 208 3.46 -4.71 -29.99
C ARG A 208 4.87 -4.93 -30.51
N MET A 209 5.87 -4.69 -29.67
CA MET A 209 7.28 -4.92 -29.99
C MET A 209 7.54 -6.39 -30.26
N ASN A 210 6.97 -7.30 -29.48
CA ASN A 210 7.11 -8.75 -29.70
C ASN A 210 6.45 -9.19 -31.02
N ILE A 211 5.26 -8.67 -31.34
CA ILE A 211 4.61 -8.93 -32.63
C ILE A 211 5.46 -8.38 -33.80
N ALA A 212 6.00 -7.17 -33.66
CA ALA A 212 6.86 -6.57 -34.68
C ALA A 212 8.17 -7.37 -34.86
N LYS A 213 8.75 -7.90 -33.78
CA LYS A 213 9.92 -8.79 -33.83
C LYS A 213 9.59 -10.12 -34.52
N GLN A 214 8.43 -10.72 -34.24
CA GLN A 214 7.96 -11.93 -34.92
C GLN A 214 7.77 -11.68 -36.43
N ARG A 215 7.05 -10.63 -36.80
CA ARG A 215 6.87 -10.24 -38.21
C ARG A 215 8.19 -9.95 -38.92
N LYS A 216 9.13 -9.29 -38.22
CA LYS A 216 10.48 -9.07 -38.75
C LYS A 216 11.23 -10.38 -38.97
N ALA A 217 11.08 -11.36 -38.08
CA ALA A 217 11.67 -12.68 -38.25
C ALA A 217 11.03 -13.45 -39.42
N GLU A 218 9.71 -13.39 -39.60
CA GLU A 218 9.00 -13.97 -40.74
C GLU A 218 9.43 -13.34 -42.07
N VAL A 219 9.46 -12.01 -42.15
CA VAL A 219 9.97 -11.29 -43.33
C VAL A 219 11.45 -11.57 -43.54
N GLY A 220 12.24 -11.70 -42.47
CA GLY A 220 13.63 -12.11 -42.52
C GLY A 220 13.82 -13.51 -43.09
N PHE A 221 12.97 -14.47 -42.70
CA PHE A 221 12.95 -15.82 -43.26
C PHE A 221 12.58 -15.78 -44.74
N ILE A 222 11.52 -15.06 -45.12
CA ILE A 222 11.14 -14.89 -46.53
C ILE A 222 12.31 -14.30 -47.33
N LYS A 223 12.99 -13.29 -46.79
CA LYS A 223 14.18 -12.70 -47.41
C LYS A 223 15.30 -13.73 -47.58
N GLN A 224 15.60 -14.54 -46.57
CA GLN A 224 16.60 -15.61 -46.67
C GLN A 224 16.22 -16.70 -47.69
N VAL A 225 14.93 -17.05 -47.80
CA VAL A 225 14.43 -17.98 -48.82
C VAL A 225 14.61 -17.37 -50.22
N ILE A 226 14.29 -16.09 -50.40
CA ILE A 226 14.49 -15.38 -51.67
C ILE A 226 16.00 -15.27 -52.00
N ASP A 227 16.84 -14.95 -51.01
CA ASP A 227 18.30 -14.90 -51.15
C ASP A 227 18.88 -16.26 -51.54
N SER A 228 18.45 -17.34 -50.88
CA SER A 228 18.89 -18.72 -51.19
C SER A 228 18.35 -19.25 -52.52
N ALA A 229 17.17 -18.82 -52.94
CA ALA A 229 16.62 -19.08 -54.28
C ALA A 229 17.30 -18.24 -55.38
N GLY A 230 18.23 -17.34 -55.03
CA GLY A 230 18.94 -16.48 -55.99
C GLY A 230 18.03 -15.44 -56.66
N LEU A 231 16.85 -15.18 -56.10
CA LEU A 231 15.82 -14.30 -56.66
C LEU A 231 15.99 -12.84 -56.20
N ASN A 232 17.09 -12.50 -55.54
CA ASN A 232 17.39 -11.11 -55.19
C ASN A 232 18.39 -10.46 -56.15
N PRO A 233 18.06 -9.29 -56.73
CA PRO A 233 16.82 -8.52 -56.56
C PRO A 233 15.64 -9.06 -57.41
N LEU A 234 14.47 -9.20 -56.77
CA LEU A 234 13.20 -9.71 -57.34
C LEU A 234 12.74 -8.94 -58.58
N ASP A 235 13.20 -7.70 -58.71
CA ASP A 235 12.85 -6.78 -59.78
C ASP A 235 13.35 -7.25 -61.16
N LYS A 236 14.53 -7.88 -61.24
CA LYS A 236 15.12 -8.29 -62.53
C LYS A 236 14.43 -9.49 -63.19
N PRO A 237 14.17 -10.62 -62.51
CA PRO A 237 13.47 -11.74 -63.12
C PRO A 237 11.98 -11.46 -63.34
N ALA A 238 11.31 -10.70 -62.47
CA ALA A 238 9.90 -10.32 -62.67
C ALA A 238 9.70 -9.42 -63.90
N GLN A 239 10.62 -8.48 -64.14
CA GLN A 239 10.64 -7.66 -65.35
C GLN A 239 10.92 -8.45 -66.63
N GLN A 240 11.62 -9.59 -66.55
CA GLN A 240 11.87 -10.47 -67.70
C GLN A 240 10.69 -11.43 -67.98
N ILE A 241 9.95 -11.85 -66.95
CA ILE A 241 8.81 -12.79 -67.11
C ILE A 241 7.57 -12.06 -67.65
N LEU A 242 7.32 -10.80 -67.26
CA LEU A 242 6.19 -10.01 -67.77
C LEU A 242 6.08 -9.93 -69.30
N PRO A 243 7.14 -9.58 -70.07
CA PRO A 243 7.06 -9.55 -71.52
C PRO A 243 6.89 -10.95 -72.14
N THR A 244 7.46 -12.00 -71.52
CA THR A 244 7.23 -13.38 -71.99
C THR A 244 5.81 -13.85 -71.78
N LEU A 245 5.16 -13.48 -70.66
CA LEU A 245 3.76 -13.81 -70.40
C LEU A 245 2.81 -13.01 -71.29
N LEU A 246 3.11 -11.74 -71.57
CA LEU A 246 2.34 -10.95 -72.53
C LEU A 246 2.45 -11.53 -73.94
N SER A 247 3.65 -11.94 -74.36
CA SER A 247 3.88 -12.67 -75.61
C SER A 247 3.11 -14.00 -75.66
N LEU A 248 3.09 -14.76 -74.56
CA LEU A 248 2.35 -16.02 -74.47
C LEU A 248 0.84 -15.79 -74.53
N HIS A 249 0.34 -14.76 -73.86
CA HIS A 249 -1.07 -14.36 -73.91
C HIS A 249 -1.49 -13.90 -75.32
N GLU A 250 -0.65 -13.15 -76.03
CA GLU A 250 -0.89 -12.84 -77.45
C GLU A 250 -0.86 -14.10 -78.33
N SER A 251 -0.02 -15.08 -78.03
CA SER A 251 0.04 -16.36 -78.75
C SER A 251 -1.14 -17.29 -78.46
N LEU A 252 -1.81 -17.13 -77.32
CA LEU A 252 -2.96 -17.94 -76.90
C LEU A 252 -4.32 -17.32 -77.28
N LYS A 253 -4.34 -16.03 -77.63
CA LYS A 253 -5.51 -15.33 -78.20
C LYS A 253 -6.17 -16.02 -79.41
N PRO A 254 -5.48 -16.78 -80.29
CA PRO A 254 -6.13 -17.47 -81.40
C PRO A 254 -6.81 -18.79 -81.01
N LEU A 255 -6.72 -19.26 -79.76
CA LEU A 255 -7.24 -20.56 -79.32
C LEU A 255 -8.28 -20.47 -78.19
N GLU A 256 -9.18 -19.48 -78.24
CA GLU A 256 -10.38 -19.49 -77.38
C GLU A 256 -11.60 -20.03 -78.16
N PRO A 257 -11.96 -21.32 -78.04
CA PRO A 257 -13.25 -21.82 -78.50
C PRO A 257 -14.36 -21.36 -77.56
N SER A 258 -15.33 -20.68 -78.15
CA SER A 258 -16.65 -20.31 -77.63
C SER A 258 -17.29 -21.34 -76.70
N THR A 259 -17.67 -20.92 -75.48
CA THR A 259 -18.80 -21.52 -74.75
C THR A 259 -19.77 -20.47 -74.26
N SER A 260 -20.90 -20.46 -74.98
CA SER A 260 -22.23 -19.91 -74.73
C SER A 260 -22.62 -19.55 -73.28
N THR A 261 -23.13 -18.33 -73.20
CA THR A 261 -24.12 -17.77 -72.28
C THR A 261 -25.41 -18.61 -72.24
N ILE A 262 -25.81 -19.14 -71.07
CA ILE A 262 -27.19 -19.43 -70.59
C ILE A 262 -27.05 -19.58 -69.06
N GLY A 263 -27.85 -19.03 -68.14
CA GLY A 263 -29.05 -18.23 -68.16
C GLY A 263 -29.46 -18.03 -66.69
N THR A 264 -29.98 -16.86 -66.39
CA THR A 264 -30.46 -16.36 -65.09
C THR A 264 -31.74 -17.05 -64.60
N GLY A 265 -31.83 -17.26 -63.28
CA GLY A 265 -33.10 -17.18 -62.53
C GLY A 265 -33.57 -18.48 -61.85
N ILE A 266 -33.65 -18.49 -60.52
CA ILE A 266 -34.90 -18.29 -59.74
C ILE A 266 -34.61 -18.49 -58.25
N SER A 267 -35.19 -17.59 -57.46
CA SER A 267 -35.23 -17.51 -56.01
C SER A 267 -36.19 -18.55 -55.39
N ALA A 268 -35.81 -19.20 -54.28
CA ALA A 268 -36.76 -19.63 -53.25
C ALA A 268 -36.07 -19.94 -51.91
N LYS A 269 -36.74 -19.49 -50.85
CA LYS A 269 -36.40 -19.51 -49.41
C LYS A 269 -36.34 -20.92 -48.80
N ASN A 270 -35.51 -21.00 -47.74
CA ASN A 270 -35.64 -21.77 -46.50
C ASN A 270 -36.69 -22.89 -46.41
N THR A 271 -36.22 -24.13 -46.24
CA THR A 271 -36.82 -25.10 -45.32
C THR A 271 -35.72 -25.87 -44.60
N THR A 272 -35.96 -26.07 -43.30
CA THR A 272 -35.15 -26.81 -42.34
C THR A 272 -35.36 -28.33 -42.49
N ASN A 273 -34.25 -29.07 -42.37
CA ASN A 273 -34.05 -30.45 -41.90
C ASN A 273 -33.21 -31.33 -42.85
N GLU A 274 -31.99 -31.57 -42.40
CA GLU A 274 -31.14 -32.77 -42.55
C GLU A 274 -31.18 -33.59 -43.86
N HIS A 275 -30.01 -33.57 -44.54
CA HIS A 275 -29.52 -34.48 -45.59
C HIS A 275 -30.00 -34.31 -47.05
N THR A 276 -29.84 -33.11 -47.62
CA THR A 276 -29.61 -33.00 -49.08
C THR A 276 -28.10 -33.04 -49.36
N LYS A 277 -27.67 -34.04 -50.13
CA LYS A 277 -26.26 -34.27 -50.43
C LYS A 277 -25.76 -33.22 -51.44
N ALA A 278 -24.59 -32.64 -51.19
CA ALA A 278 -24.06 -31.45 -51.89
C ALA A 278 -23.95 -31.56 -53.43
N TRP A 279 -24.05 -32.77 -54.01
CA TRP A 279 -24.09 -32.97 -55.47
C TRP A 279 -25.44 -32.63 -56.10
N GLU A 280 -26.51 -32.47 -55.31
CA GLU A 280 -27.86 -32.11 -55.79
C GLU A 280 -28.06 -30.58 -55.90
N LEU A 281 -27.19 -29.76 -55.30
CA LEU A 281 -27.25 -28.29 -55.36
C LEU A 281 -26.49 -27.67 -56.55
N GLY A 282 -26.09 -28.48 -57.53
CA GLY A 282 -25.44 -28.01 -58.76
C GLY A 282 -23.92 -27.85 -58.68
N ARG A 283 -23.32 -27.51 -59.83
CA ARG A 283 -21.86 -27.56 -60.06
C ARG A 283 -21.05 -26.69 -59.10
N SER A 284 -21.57 -25.53 -58.71
CA SER A 284 -20.89 -24.61 -57.77
C SER A 284 -20.83 -25.19 -56.35
N ALA A 285 -21.88 -25.88 -55.89
CA ALA A 285 -21.88 -26.57 -54.60
C ALA A 285 -20.93 -27.77 -54.60
N TYR A 286 -20.86 -28.52 -55.71
CA TYR A 286 -19.89 -29.60 -55.89
C TYR A 286 -18.44 -29.09 -55.85
N LEU A 287 -18.15 -27.96 -56.50
CA LEU A 287 -16.82 -27.36 -56.48
C LEU A 287 -16.41 -26.90 -55.08
N ASN A 288 -17.32 -26.26 -54.32
CA ASN A 288 -17.02 -25.86 -52.94
C ASN A 288 -16.85 -27.07 -52.00
N TRP A 289 -17.66 -28.12 -52.18
CA TRP A 289 -17.49 -29.37 -51.45
C TRP A 289 -16.17 -30.08 -51.79
N ALA A 290 -15.80 -30.13 -53.08
CA ALA A 290 -14.55 -30.71 -53.55
C ALA A 290 -13.34 -29.88 -53.07
N LEU A 291 -13.44 -28.55 -53.08
CA LEU A 291 -12.41 -27.65 -52.55
C LEU A 291 -12.20 -27.87 -51.04
N GLY A 292 -13.29 -28.08 -50.29
CA GLY A 292 -13.25 -28.44 -48.86
C GLY A 292 -12.69 -29.83 -48.58
N LYS A 293 -12.67 -30.74 -49.56
CA LYS A 293 -12.01 -32.05 -49.47
C LYS A 293 -10.54 -32.01 -49.90
N VAL A 294 -10.18 -31.12 -50.81
CA VAL A 294 -8.82 -30.97 -51.37
C VAL A 294 -7.94 -30.08 -50.48
N ILE A 295 -8.51 -29.24 -49.62
CA ILE A 295 -7.81 -28.68 -48.47
C ILE A 295 -7.94 -29.69 -47.32
N PRO A 296 -6.94 -30.56 -47.07
CA PRO A 296 -6.99 -31.43 -45.91
C PRO A 296 -7.03 -30.56 -44.65
N ASN A 297 -8.13 -30.67 -43.90
CA ASN A 297 -8.12 -30.35 -42.48
C ASN A 297 -7.19 -31.36 -41.80
N THR A 298 -5.90 -31.04 -41.80
CA THR A 298 -4.86 -31.78 -41.08
C THR A 298 -5.09 -31.58 -39.58
N GLY A 299 -5.98 -32.40 -39.03
CA GLY A 299 -6.15 -32.57 -37.60
C GLY A 299 -5.13 -33.51 -36.98
N GLY A 300 -5.16 -33.53 -35.65
CA GLY A 300 -4.99 -34.74 -34.83
C GLY A 300 -5.77 -34.55 -33.52
N THR A 301 -7.03 -34.98 -33.42
CA THR A 301 -7.59 -36.26 -32.91
C THR A 301 -7.32 -36.61 -31.44
N GLY A 302 -8.45 -36.78 -30.71
CA GLY A 302 -8.57 -37.38 -29.38
C GLY A 302 -10.04 -37.45 -28.93
N THR A 303 -10.79 -38.43 -29.43
CA THR A 303 -12.18 -38.82 -29.09
C THR A 303 -12.19 -39.48 -27.68
N ILE A 304 -13.19 -39.35 -26.80
CA ILE A 304 -14.43 -40.16 -26.65
C ILE A 304 -15.26 -39.62 -25.44
N GLN A 305 -16.59 -39.89 -25.48
CA GLN A 305 -17.62 -39.87 -24.40
C GLN A 305 -18.37 -38.52 -24.29
N GLY A 306 -19.64 -38.40 -24.66
CA GLY A 306 -20.78 -39.28 -24.39
C GLY A 306 -21.42 -38.85 -23.07
N GLY A 307 -22.37 -37.90 -23.12
CA GLY A 307 -23.06 -37.43 -21.92
C GLY A 307 -24.04 -36.29 -22.19
N GLU A 308 -25.30 -36.59 -21.91
CA GLU A 308 -26.49 -35.74 -21.77
C GLU A 308 -26.27 -34.29 -21.30
N GLY A 309 -27.15 -33.41 -21.80
CA GLY A 309 -27.89 -32.46 -20.97
C GLY A 309 -27.22 -31.12 -20.61
N GLY A 310 -28.00 -30.04 -20.77
CA GLY A 310 -27.83 -28.85 -19.93
C GLY A 310 -27.01 -27.69 -20.52
N GLY A 311 -27.48 -27.11 -21.63
CA GLY A 311 -26.96 -25.83 -22.16
C GLY A 311 -27.92 -24.64 -22.02
N GLY A 312 -29.19 -24.88 -21.68
CA GLY A 312 -30.23 -23.83 -21.57
C GLY A 312 -30.38 -23.22 -20.18
N ASP A 313 -30.32 -24.04 -19.12
CA ASP A 313 -30.58 -23.57 -17.74
C ASP A 313 -29.51 -22.64 -17.19
N LYS A 314 -28.25 -22.80 -17.59
CA LYS A 314 -27.16 -21.97 -17.05
C LYS A 314 -27.19 -20.52 -17.55
N LEU A 315 -27.83 -20.25 -18.69
CA LEU A 315 -28.03 -18.87 -19.14
C LEU A 315 -29.17 -18.19 -18.37
N ILE A 316 -30.20 -18.97 -17.99
CA ILE A 316 -31.36 -18.48 -17.22
C ILE A 316 -30.97 -18.27 -15.75
N ASP A 317 -30.11 -19.14 -15.20
CA ASP A 317 -29.54 -18.97 -13.87
C ASP A 317 -28.58 -17.78 -13.80
N VAL A 318 -27.74 -17.56 -14.82
CA VAL A 318 -26.85 -16.38 -14.89
C VAL A 318 -27.65 -15.08 -15.11
N GLU A 319 -28.72 -15.11 -15.91
CA GLU A 319 -29.58 -13.94 -16.13
C GLU A 319 -30.45 -13.61 -14.89
N SER A 320 -30.83 -14.62 -14.10
CA SER A 320 -31.51 -14.42 -12.81
C SER A 320 -30.56 -13.98 -11.68
N GLU A 321 -29.30 -14.44 -11.69
CA GLU A 321 -28.26 -14.01 -10.74
C GLU A 321 -27.79 -12.57 -11.03
N ILE A 322 -27.72 -12.15 -12.29
CA ILE A 322 -27.46 -10.74 -12.66
C ILE A 322 -28.62 -9.83 -12.24
N ARG A 323 -29.87 -10.29 -12.33
CA ARG A 323 -31.04 -9.56 -11.81
C ARG A 323 -31.09 -9.50 -10.29
N GLN A 324 -30.49 -10.46 -9.58
CA GLN A 324 -30.44 -10.46 -8.12
C GLN A 324 -29.29 -9.59 -7.56
N VAL A 325 -28.20 -9.45 -8.33
CA VAL A 325 -27.03 -8.61 -7.97
C VAL A 325 -27.24 -7.13 -8.35
N ILE A 326 -27.99 -6.85 -9.41
CA ILE A 326 -28.46 -5.50 -9.74
C ILE A 326 -29.79 -5.29 -9.02
N GLY A 327 -29.72 -4.95 -7.73
CA GLY A 327 -30.89 -4.76 -6.88
C GLY A 327 -31.96 -3.85 -7.49
N ASP A 328 -33.21 -4.27 -7.28
CA ASP A 328 -34.49 -3.61 -7.55
C ASP A 328 -34.39 -2.10 -7.85
N GLU A 329 -34.65 -1.71 -9.11
CA GLU A 329 -35.01 -0.33 -9.45
C GLU A 329 -36.29 0.14 -8.74
N ASN A 330 -37.09 -0.78 -8.18
CA ASN A 330 -38.26 -0.45 -7.36
C ASN A 330 -37.92 0.04 -5.94
N SER A 331 -36.69 -0.15 -5.45
CA SER A 331 -36.28 0.33 -4.12
C SER A 331 -35.99 1.83 -4.09
N LYS A 332 -35.73 2.47 -5.24
CA LYS A 332 -35.55 3.93 -5.33
C LYS A 332 -36.87 4.69 -5.31
N GLU A 333 -37.93 4.15 -5.91
CA GLU A 333 -39.26 4.78 -5.90
C GLU A 333 -39.95 4.73 -4.52
N GLU A 334 -39.66 3.72 -3.70
CA GLU A 334 -40.16 3.66 -2.32
C GLU A 334 -39.42 4.62 -1.38
N ILE A 335 -38.13 4.87 -1.60
CA ILE A 335 -37.36 5.84 -0.80
C ILE A 335 -37.73 7.29 -1.15
N GLU A 336 -38.03 7.58 -2.43
CA GLU A 336 -38.50 8.92 -2.86
C GLU A 336 -39.90 9.25 -2.32
N LYS A 337 -40.80 8.27 -2.20
CA LYS A 337 -42.15 8.47 -1.59
C LYS A 337 -42.13 8.67 -0.08
N VAL A 338 -41.13 8.13 0.62
CA VAL A 338 -40.99 8.32 2.08
C VAL A 338 -40.39 9.69 2.40
N LEU A 339 -39.53 10.24 1.53
CA LEU A 339 -38.96 11.58 1.69
C LEU A 339 -39.91 12.72 1.27
N SER A 340 -40.95 12.45 0.47
CA SER A 340 -41.95 13.45 0.09
C SER A 340 -43.11 13.62 1.08
N ASN A 341 -43.18 12.78 2.13
CA ASN A 341 -44.24 12.78 3.15
C ASN A 341 -43.73 13.11 4.58
N LEU A 342 -42.49 13.60 4.69
CA LEU A 342 -41.95 14.33 5.84
C LEU A 342 -41.84 15.81 5.47
#